data_AF-A0A1H6X1D9-F1
#
_entry.id   AF-A0A1H6X1D9-F1
#
_cell.length_a   1.000
_cell.length_b   1.000
_cell.length_c   1.000
_cell.angle_alpha   90.00
_cell.angle_beta   90.00
_cell.angle_gamma   90.00
#
_symmetry.space_group_name_H-M   'P 1'
#
loop_
_entity.id
_entity.type
_entity.pdbx_description
1 polymer ?
#
loop_
_entity_poly.entity_id
_entity_poly.type
_entity_poly.pdbx_seq_one_letter_code
_entity_poly.pdbx_strand_id
1 'polypeptide(L)'
;MNELYQFTNQDLELVSQIKKHQNITAIFYHFWINLVNPEEKFVFVDTIEIVFDKTATYFFKINEEDNGYTISANYNFEEEQKALAAKFQDVLSLKRINVSEATIWKEKIKTPLLSVNTVVDYENRNENFIHFDFIDGSLAIYHDEEKGLQVEDYEF
;
A
#
# COMPACT_ATOMS: atom_id res chain seq x y z
N MET A 1 20.62 -3.20 17.95
CA MET A 1 19.32 -3.80 17.64
C MET A 1 18.54 -2.70 16.97
N ASN A 2 18.16 -2.87 15.70
CA ASN A 2 17.16 -2.00 15.10
C ASN A 2 15.83 -2.37 15.76
N GLU A 3 15.08 -1.39 16.24
CA GLU A 3 13.74 -1.62 16.78
C GLU A 3 12.85 -2.11 15.63
N LEU A 4 12.07 -3.17 15.88
CA LEU A 4 11.14 -3.73 14.90
C LEU A 4 10.11 -2.66 14.53
N TYR A 5 9.86 -2.45 13.25
CA TYR A 5 8.75 -1.59 12.83
C TYR A 5 7.43 -2.20 13.31
N GLN A 6 6.63 -1.40 14.02
CA GLN A 6 5.34 -1.82 14.54
C GLN A 6 4.26 -0.84 14.14
N PHE A 7 3.10 -1.38 13.75
CA PHE A 7 1.89 -0.60 13.55
C PHE A 7 1.53 0.18 14.82
N THR A 8 1.19 1.45 14.64
CA THR A 8 0.69 2.28 15.72
C THR A 8 -0.71 1.81 16.14
N ASN A 9 -1.16 2.22 17.33
CA ASN A 9 -2.54 1.94 17.76
C ASN A 9 -3.59 2.47 16.75
N GLN A 10 -3.30 3.60 16.10
CA GLN A 10 -4.15 4.18 15.08
C GLN A 10 -4.23 3.28 13.83
N ASP A 11 -3.10 2.73 13.39
CA ASP A 11 -3.06 1.77 12.29
C ASP A 11 -3.90 0.53 12.64
N LEU A 12 -3.74 -0.02 13.85
CA LEU A 12 -4.50 -1.20 14.31
C LEU A 12 -6.01 -0.94 14.40
N GLU A 13 -6.42 0.27 14.79
CA GLU A 13 -7.82 0.70 14.75
C GLU A 13 -8.35 0.73 13.31
N LEU A 14 -7.58 1.25 12.37
CA LEU A 14 -7.95 1.28 10.95
C LEU A 14 -8.01 -0.14 10.36
N VAL A 15 -7.08 -1.03 10.70
CA VAL A 15 -7.18 -2.46 10.33
C VAL A 15 -8.49 -3.05 10.85
N SER A 16 -8.87 -2.74 12.09
CA SER A 16 -10.12 -3.23 12.68
C SER A 16 -11.36 -2.68 11.96
N GLN A 17 -11.28 -1.50 11.35
CA GLN A 17 -12.33 -0.97 10.47
C GLN A 17 -12.32 -1.66 9.10
N ILE A 18 -11.13 -1.88 8.53
CA ILE A 18 -10.95 -2.60 7.26
C ILE A 18 -11.60 -3.98 7.31
N LYS A 19 -11.45 -4.72 8.43
CA LYS A 19 -12.06 -6.04 8.67
C LYS A 19 -13.60 -6.07 8.53
N LYS A 20 -14.28 -4.91 8.56
CA LYS A 20 -15.74 -4.83 8.43
C LYS A 20 -16.19 -4.80 6.97
N HIS A 21 -15.27 -4.60 6.04
CA HIS A 21 -15.56 -4.56 4.62
C HIS A 21 -15.57 -5.96 4.01
N GLN A 22 -16.41 -6.15 3.00
CA GLN A 22 -16.60 -7.47 2.39
C GLN A 22 -15.80 -7.63 1.11
N ASN A 23 -15.61 -6.56 0.33
CA ASN A 23 -14.98 -6.70 -0.98
C ASN A 23 -14.08 -5.51 -1.30
N ILE A 24 -12.97 -5.79 -1.98
CA ILE A 24 -12.18 -4.77 -2.66
C ILE A 24 -12.81 -4.49 -4.03
N THR A 25 -12.94 -3.22 -4.38
CA THR A 25 -13.65 -2.79 -5.60
C THR A 25 -12.77 -2.03 -6.58
N ALA A 26 -11.72 -1.38 -6.10
CA ALA A 26 -10.68 -0.79 -6.93
C ALA A 26 -9.39 -0.64 -6.11
N ILE A 27 -8.26 -0.63 -6.81
CA ILE A 27 -6.93 -0.47 -6.25
C ILE A 27 -6.14 0.48 -7.12
N PHE A 28 -5.44 1.41 -6.47
CA PHE A 28 -4.58 2.37 -7.14
C PHE A 28 -3.21 2.40 -6.49
N TYR A 29 -2.17 2.46 -7.31
CA TYR A 29 -0.82 2.69 -6.84
C TYR A 29 -0.45 4.14 -7.08
N HIS A 30 0.10 4.77 -6.05
CA HIS A 30 0.75 6.07 -6.16
C HIS A 30 2.26 5.84 -6.21
N PHE A 31 2.87 6.27 -7.30
CA PHE A 31 4.31 6.11 -7.47
C PHE A 31 4.96 7.40 -7.94
N TRP A 32 6.23 7.53 -7.56
CA TRP A 32 7.05 8.66 -7.94
C TRP A 32 7.64 8.38 -9.32
N ILE A 33 7.62 9.40 -10.19
CA ILE A 33 8.26 9.36 -11.50
C ILE A 33 9.33 10.45 -11.53
N ASN A 34 10.55 10.06 -11.90
CA ASN A 34 11.60 10.99 -12.27
C ASN A 34 11.32 11.59 -13.66
N LEU A 35 11.16 12.91 -13.73
CA LEU A 35 10.91 13.63 -14.97
C LEU A 35 12.19 14.13 -15.66
N VAL A 36 13.33 14.10 -14.97
CA VAL A 36 14.61 14.61 -15.48
C VAL A 36 15.35 13.60 -16.34
N ASN A 37 15.24 12.30 -16.01
CA ASN A 37 15.86 11.24 -16.80
C ASN A 37 14.81 10.23 -17.31
N PRO A 38 14.27 10.40 -18.53
CA PRO A 38 13.28 9.51 -19.11
C PRO A 38 13.77 8.08 -19.37
N GLU A 39 15.09 7.87 -19.38
CA GLU A 39 15.72 6.56 -19.60
C GLU A 39 15.94 5.79 -18.29
N GLU A 40 16.09 6.50 -17.16
CA GLU A 40 16.11 5.92 -15.81
C GLU A 40 14.74 6.06 -15.14
N LYS A 41 13.74 5.39 -15.72
CA LYS A 41 12.41 5.30 -15.12
C LYS A 41 12.48 4.44 -13.86
N PHE A 42 12.75 5.09 -12.74
CA PHE A 42 12.45 4.50 -11.44
C PHE A 42 10.94 4.55 -11.21
N VAL A 43 10.37 3.42 -10.82
CA VAL A 43 8.97 3.29 -10.40
C VAL A 43 9.00 2.79 -8.97
N PHE A 44 8.58 3.65 -8.06
CA PHE A 44 8.56 3.39 -6.63
C PHE A 44 7.18 3.62 -6.09
N VAL A 45 6.55 2.56 -5.59
CA VAL A 45 5.19 2.62 -5.06
C VAL A 45 5.27 3.18 -3.65
N ASP A 46 4.85 4.42 -3.50
CA ASP A 46 4.85 5.16 -2.24
C ASP A 46 3.57 4.89 -1.44
N THR A 47 2.44 4.78 -2.14
CA THR A 47 1.14 4.54 -1.53
C THR A 47 0.36 3.48 -2.29
N ILE A 48 -0.27 2.55 -1.58
CA ILE A 48 -1.32 1.69 -2.11
C ILE A 48 -2.67 2.21 -1.60
N GLU A 49 -3.54 2.60 -2.51
CA GLU A 49 -4.92 3.01 -2.24
C GLU A 49 -5.86 1.84 -2.54
N ILE A 50 -6.65 1.42 -1.55
CA ILE A 50 -7.62 0.33 -1.70
C ILE A 50 -9.02 0.86 -1.41
N VAL A 51 -9.92 0.69 -2.37
CA VAL A 51 -11.33 1.09 -2.28
C VAL A 51 -12.19 -0.14 -1.97
N PHE A 52 -12.81 -0.15 -0.79
CA PHE A 52 -13.69 -1.18 -0.29
C PHE A 52 -15.16 -0.82 -0.44
N ASP A 53 -15.98 -1.81 -0.77
CA ASP A 53 -17.44 -1.71 -0.88
C ASP A 53 -17.96 -0.48 -1.67
N LYS A 54 -17.12 0.04 -2.59
CA LYS A 54 -17.30 1.27 -3.40
C LYS A 54 -17.40 2.60 -2.63
N THR A 55 -17.12 2.62 -1.33
CA THR A 55 -17.31 3.85 -0.52
C THR A 55 -16.19 4.13 0.45
N ALA A 56 -15.59 3.10 1.04
CA ALA A 56 -14.50 3.27 1.99
C ALA A 56 -13.17 3.18 1.26
N THR A 57 -12.24 4.07 1.56
CA THR A 57 -10.90 4.06 0.95
C THR A 57 -9.87 4.09 2.07
N TYR A 58 -8.89 3.20 1.98
CA TYR A 58 -7.75 3.20 2.89
C TYR A 58 -6.46 3.29 2.07
N PHE A 59 -5.49 3.98 2.65
CA PHE A 59 -4.21 4.28 2.04
C PHE A 59 -3.13 3.68 2.91
N PHE A 60 -2.32 2.81 2.32
CA PHE A 60 -1.10 2.26 2.93
C PHE A 60 0.04 3.08 2.35
N LYS A 61 0.70 3.92 3.15
CA LYS A 61 1.71 4.88 2.70
C LYS A 61 3.01 4.65 3.46
N ILE A 62 4.14 4.62 2.76
CA ILE A 62 5.47 4.55 3.38
C ILE A 62 5.59 5.66 4.44
N ASN A 63 6.10 5.30 5.61
CA ASN A 63 6.23 6.26 6.71
C ASN A 63 7.38 7.24 6.49
N GLU A 64 7.42 8.30 7.30
CA GLU A 64 8.44 9.35 7.15
C GLU A 64 9.86 8.85 7.43
N GLU A 65 9.98 7.79 8.23
CA GLU A 65 11.24 7.14 8.60
C GLU A 65 11.74 6.11 7.56
N ASP A 66 10.94 5.82 6.51
CA ASP A 66 11.23 4.84 5.46
C ASP A 66 11.66 3.46 5.99
N ASN A 67 10.95 3.00 7.02
CA ASN A 67 11.20 1.69 7.65
C ASN A 67 9.92 0.84 7.78
N GLY A 68 8.84 1.28 7.13
CA GLY A 68 7.53 0.64 7.17
C GLY A 68 6.48 1.49 6.48
N TYR A 69 5.21 1.32 6.86
CA TYR A 69 4.11 2.08 6.28
C TYR A 69 2.96 2.30 7.24
N THR A 70 2.36 3.48 7.16
CA THR A 70 1.17 3.85 7.94
C THR A 70 -0.10 3.60 7.14
N ILE A 71 -1.22 3.43 7.86
CA ILE A 71 -2.55 3.33 7.29
C ILE A 71 -3.28 4.64 7.55
N SER A 72 -3.96 5.16 6.53
CA SER A 72 -4.84 6.31 6.67
C SER A 72 -6.17 6.08 5.96
N ALA A 73 -7.24 6.65 6.50
CA ALA A 73 -8.51 6.83 5.77
C ALA A 73 -8.61 8.21 5.10
N ASN A 74 -7.68 9.11 5.42
CA ASN A 74 -7.63 10.48 4.94
C ASN A 74 -6.30 10.72 4.24
N TYR A 75 -6.31 10.71 2.91
CA TYR A 75 -5.15 11.05 2.09
C TYR A 75 -5.62 11.89 0.91
N ASN A 76 -4.95 13.01 0.67
CA ASN A 76 -5.25 13.89 -0.45
C ASN A 76 -4.12 13.83 -1.47
N PHE A 77 -4.32 13.02 -2.51
CA PHE A 77 -3.38 12.85 -3.61
C PHE A 77 -2.99 14.17 -4.28
N GLU A 78 -3.94 15.10 -4.46
CA GLU A 78 -3.66 16.36 -5.15
C GLU A 78 -2.78 17.30 -4.32
N GLU A 79 -2.97 17.32 -3.00
CA GLU A 79 -2.12 18.09 -2.09
C GLU A 79 -0.71 17.51 -2.03
N GLU A 80 -0.59 16.20 -1.91
CA GLU A 80 0.71 15.49 -1.90
C GLU A 80 1.47 15.66 -3.21
N GLN A 81 0.78 15.52 -4.35
CA GLN A 81 1.39 15.75 -5.66
C GLN A 81 1.95 17.18 -5.78
N LYS A 82 1.21 18.19 -5.32
CA LYS A 82 1.67 19.59 -5.32
C LYS A 82 2.84 19.81 -4.36
N ALA A 83 2.78 19.24 -3.16
CA ALA A 83 3.84 19.35 -2.17
C ALA A 83 5.15 18.71 -2.67
N LEU A 84 5.07 17.52 -3.29
CA LEU A 84 6.21 16.83 -3.87
C LEU A 84 6.84 17.62 -5.02
N ALA A 85 6.01 18.11 -5.96
CA ALA A 85 6.47 18.93 -7.07
C ALA A 85 7.18 20.21 -6.57
N ALA A 86 6.61 20.89 -5.57
CA ALA A 86 7.23 22.08 -4.98
C ALA A 86 8.56 21.75 -4.26
N LYS A 87 8.61 20.67 -3.47
CA LYS A 87 9.80 20.25 -2.73
C LYS A 87 10.97 19.90 -3.66
N PHE A 88 10.69 19.29 -4.79
CA PHE A 88 11.68 18.81 -5.75
C PHE A 88 11.78 19.68 -7.01
N GLN A 89 11.22 20.91 -7.01
CA GLN A 89 11.28 21.85 -8.14
C GLN A 89 10.86 21.20 -9.47
N ASP A 90 9.74 20.48 -9.46
CA ASP A 90 9.14 19.78 -10.61
C ASP A 90 10.00 18.64 -11.22
N VAL A 91 11.09 18.23 -10.56
CA VAL A 91 11.94 17.09 -10.98
C VAL A 91 11.24 15.75 -10.76
N LEU A 92 10.43 15.66 -9.69
CA LEU A 92 9.64 14.48 -9.35
C LEU A 92 8.15 14.76 -9.50
N SER A 93 7.40 13.80 -10.02
CA SER A 93 5.94 13.83 -10.05
C SER A 93 5.37 12.58 -9.41
N LEU A 94 4.37 12.77 -8.56
CA LEU A 94 3.52 11.68 -8.07
C LEU A 94 2.47 11.34 -9.14
N LYS A 95 2.29 10.06 -9.48
CA LYS A 95 1.22 9.58 -10.36
C LYS A 95 0.37 8.55 -9.64
N ARG A 96 -0.92 8.55 -9.95
CA ARG A 96 -1.91 7.57 -9.50
C ARG A 96 -2.36 6.74 -10.69
N ILE A 97 -2.19 5.42 -10.61
CA ILE A 97 -2.64 4.48 -11.64
C ILE A 97 -3.59 3.46 -11.04
N ASN A 98 -4.69 3.20 -11.74
CA ASN A 98 -5.58 2.08 -11.43
C ASN A 98 -4.90 0.77 -11.84
N VAL A 99 -4.64 -0.10 -10.86
CA VAL A 99 -4.00 -1.41 -11.05
C VAL A 99 -4.98 -2.56 -10.80
N SER A 100 -6.28 -2.28 -10.76
CA SER A 100 -7.32 -3.28 -10.47
C SER A 100 -7.37 -4.44 -11.49
N GLU A 101 -6.88 -4.20 -12.71
CA GLU A 101 -6.81 -5.20 -13.79
C GLU A 101 -5.44 -5.91 -13.86
N ALA A 102 -4.50 -5.57 -12.98
CA ALA A 102 -3.20 -6.26 -12.90
C ALA A 102 -3.38 -7.70 -12.40
N THR A 103 -2.54 -8.63 -12.86
CA THR A 103 -2.66 -10.07 -12.58
C THR A 103 -2.87 -10.39 -11.10
N ILE A 104 -2.10 -9.75 -10.21
CA ILE A 104 -2.17 -9.96 -8.76
C ILE A 104 -3.51 -9.53 -8.13
N TRP A 105 -4.20 -8.56 -8.74
CA TRP A 105 -5.43 -7.99 -8.17
C TRP A 105 -6.70 -8.44 -8.87
N LYS A 106 -6.61 -8.70 -10.18
CA LYS A 106 -7.78 -8.90 -11.06
C LYS A 106 -8.76 -9.95 -10.54
N GLU A 107 -8.24 -11.04 -9.97
CA GLU A 107 -9.05 -12.15 -9.45
C GLU A 107 -9.54 -11.89 -8.01
N LYS A 108 -8.92 -10.95 -7.30
CA LYS A 108 -9.30 -10.56 -5.93
C LYS A 108 -10.32 -9.41 -5.90
N ILE A 109 -10.41 -8.62 -6.98
CA ILE A 109 -11.43 -7.57 -7.11
C ILE A 109 -12.83 -8.18 -7.13
N LYS A 110 -13.70 -7.71 -6.22
CA LYS A 110 -15.08 -8.20 -5.98
C LYS A 110 -15.16 -9.64 -5.49
N THR A 111 -14.04 -10.25 -5.14
CA THR A 111 -14.01 -11.53 -4.42
C THR A 111 -14.21 -11.24 -2.93
N PRO A 112 -15.06 -12.03 -2.22
CA PRO A 112 -15.25 -11.84 -0.80
C PRO A 112 -13.95 -11.95 -0.02
N LEU A 113 -13.67 -10.92 0.76
CA LEU A 113 -12.61 -10.86 1.73
C LEU A 113 -13.04 -11.67 2.96
N LEU A 114 -12.29 -12.72 3.27
CA LEU A 114 -12.55 -13.60 4.40
C LEU A 114 -12.02 -12.98 5.70
N SER A 115 -10.86 -12.33 5.62
CA SER A 115 -10.11 -11.90 6.78
C SER A 115 -9.05 -10.86 6.42
N VAL A 116 -8.75 -9.97 7.37
CA VAL A 116 -7.61 -9.05 7.29
C VAL A 116 -6.88 -9.10 8.61
N ASN A 117 -5.58 -9.40 8.60
CA ASN A 117 -4.77 -9.53 9.81
C ASN A 117 -3.44 -8.81 9.67
N THR A 118 -2.90 -8.36 10.79
CA THR A 118 -1.50 -7.96 10.88
C THR A 118 -0.68 -9.19 11.25
N VAL A 119 0.40 -9.44 10.52
CA VAL A 119 1.32 -10.55 10.75
C VAL A 119 2.70 -9.97 11.02
N VAL A 120 3.47 -10.64 11.87
CA VAL A 120 4.86 -10.30 12.16
C VAL A 120 5.73 -11.40 11.56
N ASP A 121 6.59 -11.05 10.60
CA ASP A 121 7.57 -11.99 10.05
C ASP A 121 8.83 -11.98 10.91
N TYR A 122 8.90 -12.86 11.90
CA TYR A 122 10.08 -12.99 12.77
C TYR A 122 11.25 -13.75 12.11
N GLU A 123 11.04 -14.42 10.98
CA GLU A 123 12.01 -15.35 10.40
C GLU A 123 12.78 -14.77 9.21
N ASN A 124 12.17 -13.93 8.36
CA ASN A 124 12.85 -13.40 7.17
C ASN A 124 13.11 -11.89 7.20
N ARG A 125 12.14 -11.06 7.63
CA ARG A 125 12.22 -9.59 7.45
C ARG A 125 12.12 -8.78 8.74
N ASN A 126 11.66 -9.37 9.85
CA ASN A 126 11.49 -8.69 11.14
C ASN A 126 10.59 -7.45 11.04
N GLU A 127 9.50 -7.57 10.27
CA GLU A 127 8.58 -6.49 9.93
C GLU A 127 7.12 -6.89 10.17
N ASN A 128 6.29 -5.89 10.47
CA ASN A 128 4.84 -6.02 10.51
C ASN A 128 4.24 -5.75 9.13
N PHE A 129 3.39 -6.66 8.65
CA PHE A 129 2.69 -6.52 7.38
C PHE A 129 1.21 -6.85 7.51
N ILE A 130 0.43 -6.50 6.49
CA ILE A 130 -1.01 -6.74 6.46
C ILE A 130 -1.30 -7.83 5.45
N HIS A 131 -2.09 -8.79 5.89
CA HIS A 131 -2.50 -9.96 5.15
C HIS A 131 -4.00 -9.89 4.87
N PHE A 132 -4.38 -10.08 3.62
CA PHE A 132 -5.76 -10.14 3.12
C PHE A 132 -6.05 -11.57 2.67
N ASP A 133 -7.01 -12.23 3.32
CA ASP A 133 -7.41 -13.59 2.95
C ASP A 133 -8.63 -13.55 2.05
N PHE A 134 -8.55 -14.26 0.93
CA PHE A 134 -9.65 -14.51 0.00
C PHE A 134 -9.93 -16.01 -0.09
N ILE A 135 -10.99 -16.38 -0.80
CA ILE A 135 -11.37 -17.79 -0.97
C ILE A 135 -10.35 -18.60 -1.77
N ASP A 136 -9.57 -17.93 -2.61
CA ASP A 136 -8.68 -18.46 -3.63
C ASP A 136 -7.22 -18.05 -3.38
N GLY A 137 -6.86 -17.81 -2.12
CA GLY A 137 -5.50 -17.44 -1.69
C GLY A 137 -5.46 -16.14 -0.92
N SER A 138 -4.25 -15.69 -0.58
CA SER A 138 -4.06 -14.52 0.24
C SER A 138 -3.05 -13.56 -0.38
N LEU A 139 -3.17 -12.28 -0.01
CA LEU A 139 -2.25 -11.23 -0.43
C LEU A 139 -1.63 -10.55 0.79
N ALA A 140 -0.34 -10.25 0.71
CA ALA A 140 0.38 -9.49 1.73
C ALA A 140 0.84 -8.14 1.17
N ILE A 141 0.74 -7.07 1.96
CA ILE A 141 1.35 -5.76 1.67
C ILE A 141 2.56 -5.55 2.58
N TYR A 142 3.73 -5.37 1.99
CA TYR A 142 5.00 -5.16 2.72
C TYR A 142 5.74 -3.92 2.21
N HIS A 143 6.67 -3.43 3.02
CA HIS A 143 7.63 -2.40 2.65
C HIS A 143 8.94 -3.06 2.23
N ASP A 144 9.58 -2.49 1.22
CA ASP A 144 10.91 -2.85 0.73
C ASP A 144 11.69 -1.54 0.57
N GLU A 145 12.85 -1.43 1.21
CA GLU A 145 13.64 -0.19 1.23
C GLU A 145 14.01 0.31 -0.19
N GLU A 146 14.19 -0.59 -1.16
CA GLU A 146 14.60 -0.21 -2.52
C GLU A 146 13.41 0.02 -3.46
N LYS A 147 12.33 -0.76 -3.29
CA LYS A 147 11.20 -0.83 -4.23
C LYS A 147 9.92 -0.18 -3.70
N GLY A 148 9.91 0.22 -2.44
CA GLY A 148 8.77 0.82 -1.75
C GLY A 148 7.75 -0.23 -1.33
N LEU A 149 6.46 0.12 -1.42
CA LEU A 149 5.39 -0.83 -1.12
C LEU A 149 5.25 -1.88 -2.20
N GLN A 150 5.07 -3.10 -1.76
CA GLN A 150 4.94 -4.26 -2.62
C GLN A 150 3.77 -5.12 -2.18
N VAL A 151 3.32 -5.98 -3.11
CA VAL A 151 2.22 -6.91 -2.89
C VAL A 151 2.66 -8.27 -3.38
N GLU A 152 2.54 -9.27 -2.52
CA GLU A 152 2.93 -10.67 -2.78
C GLU A 152 1.72 -11.58 -2.62
N ASP A 153 1.57 -12.54 -3.55
CA ASP A 153 0.68 -13.68 -3.38
C ASP A 153 1.25 -14.65 -2.35
N TYR A 154 0.44 -15.00 -1.36
CA TYR A 154 0.70 -16.07 -0.40
C TYR A 154 -0.24 -17.23 -0.73
N GLU A 155 0.31 -18.28 -1.34
CA GLU A 155 -0.34 -19.60 -1.41
C GLU A 155 0.06 -20.39 -0.16
N PHE A 156 -0.93 -20.99 0.52
CA PHE A 156 -0.72 -21.90 1.66
C PHE A 156 -0.17 -23.25 1.21
#